data_AF-A0A661AFK0-F1
#
_entry.id   AF-A0A661AFK0-F1
#
_cell.length_a   1.000
_cell.length_b   1.000
_cell.length_c   1.000
_cell.angle_alpha   90.00
_cell.angle_beta   90.00
_cell.angle_gamma   90.00
#
_symmetry.space_group_name_H-M   'P 1'
#
loop_
_entity.id
_entity.type
_entity.pdbx_description
1 polymer ?
#
loop_
_entity_poly.entity_id
_entity_poly.type
_entity_poly.pdbx_seq_one_letter_code
_entity_poly.pdbx_strand_id
1 'polypeptide(L)'
;GEIARLRMQSSRFGAWFDTLLDRYADMAIALGVTYGYWLVNPHPLAWIGCAVAVTGFILASYTRKEYALRYGVPIPSGPFDKLTKRDLRLFGIFLGAIFNRPFLAMVILGGISHIYILSRLVSTYVSGREFQG
;
A
#
# COMPACT_ATOMS: atom_id res chain seq x y z
N GLY A 1 13.40 -2.01 13.28
CA GLY A 1 13.03 -3.45 13.19
C GLY A 1 14.16 -4.39 13.60
N GLU A 2 15.25 -4.45 12.82
CA GLU A 2 16.36 -5.41 13.07
C GLU A 2 17.13 -5.17 14.35
N ILE A 3 17.54 -3.92 14.64
CA ILE A 3 18.26 -3.59 15.88
C ILE A 3 17.42 -3.95 17.11
N ALA A 4 16.10 -3.72 17.07
CA ALA A 4 15.20 -4.11 18.16
C ALA A 4 15.12 -5.63 18.35
N ARG A 5 15.14 -6.42 17.27
CA ARG A 5 15.18 -7.89 17.35
C ARG A 5 16.54 -8.40 17.84
N LEU A 6 17.64 -7.82 17.33
CA LEU A 6 19.01 -8.13 17.75
C LEU A 6 19.26 -7.79 19.23
N ARG A 7 18.57 -6.78 19.77
CA ARG A 7 18.67 -6.36 21.17
C ARG A 7 17.56 -6.92 22.06
N MET A 8 16.69 -7.79 21.54
CA MET A 8 15.49 -8.30 22.24
C MET A 8 14.58 -7.20 22.82
N GLN A 9 14.57 -6.02 22.20
CA GLN A 9 13.78 -4.85 22.56
C GLN A 9 12.55 -4.66 21.66
N SER A 10 12.17 -5.66 20.88
CA SER A 10 10.94 -5.60 20.08
C SER A 10 9.71 -5.55 20.99
N SER A 11 8.89 -4.51 20.84
CA SER A 11 7.64 -4.36 21.60
C SER A 11 6.42 -4.32 20.67
N ARG A 12 5.26 -4.72 21.19
CA ARG A 12 3.97 -4.61 20.47
C ARG A 12 3.66 -3.16 20.09
N PHE A 13 3.92 -2.22 21.00
CA PHE A 13 3.78 -0.79 20.73
C PHE A 13 4.68 -0.32 19.59
N GLY A 14 5.96 -0.69 19.61
CA GLY A 14 6.93 -0.28 18.58
C GLY A 14 6.53 -0.76 17.19
N ALA A 15 6.09 -2.01 17.04
CA ALA A 15 5.61 -2.54 15.77
C ALA A 15 4.33 -1.84 15.26
N TRP A 16 3.42 -1.50 16.17
CA TRP A 16 2.22 -0.73 15.84
C TRP A 16 2.57 0.70 15.40
N PHE A 17 3.45 1.38 16.15
CA PHE A 17 3.90 2.74 15.88
C PHE A 17 4.66 2.83 14.56
N ASP A 18 5.57 1.91 14.28
CA ASP A 18 6.30 1.80 13.01
C ASP A 18 5.33 1.67 11.82
N THR A 19 4.28 0.85 11.97
CA THR A 19 3.28 0.74 10.90
C THR A 19 2.53 2.05 10.66
N LEU A 20 2.23 2.82 11.70
CA LEU A 20 1.56 4.12 11.56
C LEU A 20 2.47 5.13 10.86
N LEU A 21 3.71 5.27 11.33
CA LEU A 21 4.70 6.16 10.71
C LEU A 21 4.94 5.81 9.25
N ASP A 22 4.92 4.52 8.90
CA ASP A 22 4.99 4.09 7.51
C ASP A 22 3.86 4.68 6.65
N ARG A 23 2.62 4.71 7.18
CA ARG A 23 1.48 5.30 6.44
C ARG A 23 1.62 6.81 6.28
N TYR A 24 2.10 7.50 7.32
CA TYR A 24 2.39 8.94 7.23
C TYR A 24 3.47 9.22 6.18
N ALA A 25 4.53 8.41 6.14
CA ALA A 25 5.58 8.53 5.14
C ALA A 25 5.05 8.25 3.71
N ASP A 26 4.22 7.21 3.52
CA ASP A 26 3.57 6.95 2.22
C ASP A 26 2.75 8.17 1.76
N MET A 27 2.00 8.79 2.66
CA MET A 27 1.19 9.98 2.38
C MET A 27 2.08 11.19 2.02
N ALA A 28 3.12 11.47 2.81
CA ALA A 28 4.02 12.58 2.57
C ALA A 28 4.71 12.48 1.20
N ILE A 29 5.15 11.27 0.82
CA ILE A 29 5.75 11.01 -0.50
C ILE A 29 4.73 11.26 -1.61
N ALA A 30 3.51 10.74 -1.48
CA ALA A 30 2.48 10.91 -2.49
C ALA A 30 2.08 12.37 -2.68
N LEU A 31 1.93 13.11 -1.58
CA LEU A 31 1.66 14.55 -1.61
C LEU A 31 2.81 15.32 -2.25
N GLY A 32 4.06 15.03 -1.89
CA GLY A 32 5.24 15.69 -2.47
C GLY A 32 5.36 15.45 -3.98
N VAL A 33 5.20 14.21 -4.43
CA VAL A 33 5.20 13.84 -5.85
C VAL A 33 4.06 14.55 -6.61
N THR A 34 2.87 14.58 -6.03
CA THR A 34 1.69 15.21 -6.64
C THR A 34 1.84 16.72 -6.72
N TYR A 35 2.31 17.36 -5.64
CA TYR A 35 2.54 18.79 -5.60
C TYR A 35 3.58 19.21 -6.65
N GLY A 36 4.70 18.49 -6.74
CA GLY A 36 5.72 18.73 -7.77
C GLY A 36 5.16 18.59 -9.19
N TYR A 37 4.33 17.56 -9.44
CA TYR A 37 3.66 17.41 -10.74
C TYR A 37 2.66 18.54 -11.03
N TRP A 38 1.89 18.95 -10.02
CA TRP A 38 0.87 19.99 -10.14
C TRP A 38 1.46 21.37 -10.40
N LEU A 39 2.64 21.70 -9.83
CA LEU A 39 3.33 22.96 -10.12
C LEU A 39 3.65 23.14 -11.61
N VAL A 40 3.92 22.04 -12.33
CA VAL A 40 4.20 22.05 -13.77
C VAL A 40 2.91 21.88 -14.60
N ASN A 41 1.93 21.13 -14.07
CA ASN A 41 0.67 20.82 -14.73
C ASN A 41 -0.50 21.09 -13.77
N PRO A 42 -0.91 22.36 -13.60
CA PRO A 42 -1.89 22.75 -12.58
C PRO A 42 -3.29 22.31 -12.99
N HIS A 43 -3.60 21.05 -12.73
CA HIS A 43 -4.88 20.44 -13.04
C HIS A 43 -5.43 19.65 -11.83
N PRO A 44 -6.72 19.79 -11.48
CA PRO A 44 -7.31 19.08 -10.33
C PRO A 44 -7.15 17.56 -10.37
N LEU A 45 -7.08 16.98 -11.58
CA LEU A 45 -6.87 15.54 -11.77
C LEU A 45 -5.57 15.02 -11.12
N ALA A 46 -4.55 15.86 -10.92
CA ALA A 46 -3.35 15.47 -10.20
C ALA A 46 -3.68 14.99 -8.78
N TRP A 47 -4.52 15.76 -8.08
CA TRP A 47 -4.96 15.46 -6.71
C TRP A 47 -5.91 14.26 -6.66
N ILE A 48 -6.75 14.07 -7.68
CA ILE A 48 -7.57 12.86 -7.80
C ILE A 48 -6.67 11.63 -7.96
N GLY A 49 -5.64 11.70 -8.80
CA GLY A 49 -4.65 10.63 -8.95
C GLY A 49 -3.92 10.31 -7.64
N CYS A 50 -3.55 11.34 -6.87
CA CYS A 50 -2.99 11.17 -5.53
C CYS A 50 -3.95 10.46 -4.58
N ALA A 51 -5.21 10.91 -4.51
CA ALA A 51 -6.21 10.33 -3.63
C ALA A 51 -6.49 8.86 -3.96
N VAL A 52 -6.56 8.51 -5.24
CA VAL A 52 -6.70 7.12 -5.71
C VAL A 52 -5.49 6.28 -5.28
N ALA A 53 -4.27 6.79 -5.50
CA ALA A 53 -3.06 6.05 -5.18
C ALA A 53 -2.91 5.81 -3.67
N VAL A 54 -3.06 6.85 -2.86
CA VAL A 54 -2.92 6.75 -1.40
C VAL A 54 -4.01 5.87 -0.80
N THR A 55 -5.26 6.00 -1.25
CA THR A 55 -6.34 5.10 -0.83
C THR A 55 -5.96 3.64 -1.12
N GLY A 56 -5.42 3.36 -2.31
CA GLY A 56 -4.95 2.02 -2.66
C GLY A 56 -3.86 1.51 -1.72
N PHE A 57 -2.86 2.34 -1.40
CA PHE A 57 -1.74 1.96 -0.52
C PHE A 57 -2.18 1.68 0.92
N ILE A 58 -3.08 2.49 1.45
CA ILE A 58 -3.62 2.32 2.80
C ILE A 58 -4.54 1.10 2.84
N LEU A 59 -5.47 1.00 1.90
CA LEU A 59 -6.47 -0.05 1.89
C LEU A 59 -5.84 -1.43 1.64
N ALA A 60 -4.80 -1.54 0.81
CA ALA A 60 -4.07 -2.79 0.63
C ALA A 60 -3.35 -3.27 1.90
N SER A 61 -2.86 -2.34 2.74
CA SER A 61 -2.31 -2.69 4.06
C SER A 61 -3.42 -3.05 5.05
N TYR A 62 -4.54 -2.33 5.00
CA TYR A 62 -5.69 -2.58 5.87
C TYR A 62 -6.31 -3.95 5.60
N THR A 63 -6.57 -4.29 4.33
CA THR A 63 -7.13 -5.59 3.92
C THR A 63 -6.35 -6.77 4.50
N ARG A 64 -5.00 -6.71 4.49
CA ARG A 64 -4.17 -7.79 5.08
C ARG A 64 -4.35 -7.90 6.58
N LYS A 65 -4.32 -6.77 7.28
CA LYS A 65 -4.44 -6.72 8.74
C LYS A 65 -5.84 -7.13 9.21
N GLU A 66 -6.87 -6.62 8.57
CA GLU A 66 -8.26 -6.92 8.91
C GLU A 66 -8.58 -8.40 8.63
N TYR A 67 -8.10 -8.95 7.51
CA TYR A 67 -8.24 -10.38 7.24
C TYR A 67 -7.58 -11.23 8.34
N ALA A 68 -6.33 -10.92 8.68
CA ALA A 68 -5.62 -11.66 9.74
C ALA A 68 -6.31 -11.55 11.10
N LEU A 69 -6.89 -10.39 11.41
CA LEU A 69 -7.66 -10.17 12.63
C LEU A 69 -8.95 -10.99 12.66
N ARG A 70 -9.68 -11.07 11.55
CA ARG A 70 -11.00 -11.73 11.47
C ARG A 70 -10.92 -13.25 11.33
N TYR A 71 -9.94 -13.74 10.57
CA TYR A 71 -9.80 -15.17 10.25
C TYR A 71 -8.69 -15.85 11.06
N GLY A 72 -7.92 -15.10 11.87
CA GLY A 72 -6.84 -15.66 12.71
C GLY A 72 -5.62 -16.15 11.92
N VAL A 73 -5.63 -16.04 10.59
CA VAL A 73 -4.56 -16.48 9.69
C VAL A 73 -4.22 -15.39 8.67
N PRO A 74 -2.97 -15.31 8.18
CA PRO A 74 -2.61 -14.37 7.14
C PRO A 74 -3.47 -14.56 5.89
N ILE A 75 -3.71 -13.46 5.17
CA ILE A 75 -4.40 -13.55 3.87
C ILE A 75 -3.60 -14.46 2.92
N PRO A 76 -4.25 -15.42 2.25
CA PRO A 76 -3.56 -16.29 1.30
C PRO A 76 -2.87 -15.47 0.21
N SER A 77 -1.63 -15.83 -0.10
CA SER A 77 -0.85 -15.19 -1.17
C SER A 77 -1.61 -15.29 -2.49
N GLY A 78 -1.57 -14.22 -3.28
CA GLY A 78 -2.25 -14.15 -4.56
C GLY A 78 -1.43 -13.44 -5.62
N PRO A 79 -1.98 -13.33 -6.84
CA PRO A 79 -1.38 -12.50 -7.87
C PRO A 79 -1.25 -11.05 -7.38
N PHE A 80 -0.20 -10.36 -7.81
CA PHE A 80 0.11 -8.97 -7.45
C PHE A 80 0.42 -8.70 -5.96
N ASP A 81 0.43 -9.72 -5.11
CA ASP A 81 0.67 -9.55 -3.66
C ASP A 81 2.07 -8.96 -3.37
N LYS A 82 3.08 -9.37 -4.13
CA LYS A 82 4.43 -8.78 -4.08
C LYS A 82 4.40 -7.29 -4.45
N LEU A 83 3.69 -6.93 -5.52
CA LEU A 83 3.69 -5.58 -6.12
C LEU A 83 3.04 -4.51 -5.25
N THR A 84 2.27 -4.90 -4.24
CA THR A 84 1.63 -3.97 -3.31
C THR A 84 2.38 -3.83 -1.98
N LYS A 85 3.50 -4.54 -1.82
CA LYS A 85 4.39 -4.35 -0.69
C LYS A 85 5.01 -2.94 -0.71
N ARG A 86 5.32 -2.43 0.47
CA ARG A 86 5.80 -1.05 0.66
C ARG A 86 7.13 -0.80 -0.02
N ASP A 87 8.06 -1.73 0.10
CA ASP A 87 9.36 -1.73 -0.59
C ASP A 87 9.22 -1.59 -2.11
N LEU A 88 8.39 -2.42 -2.75
CA LEU A 88 8.19 -2.34 -4.21
C LEU A 88 7.45 -1.08 -4.64
N ARG A 89 6.53 -0.57 -3.82
CA ARG A 89 5.88 0.72 -4.08
C ARG A 89 6.91 1.86 -4.08
N LEU A 90 7.71 1.97 -3.02
CA LEU A 90 8.69 3.03 -2.89
C LEU A 90 9.76 2.92 -3.99
N PHE A 91 10.20 1.69 -4.28
CA PHE A 91 11.12 1.41 -5.37
C PHE A 91 10.54 1.79 -6.74
N GLY A 92 9.27 1.48 -7.01
CA GLY A 92 8.62 1.83 -8.27
C GLY A 92 8.43 3.34 -8.44
N ILE A 93 8.06 4.07 -7.38
CA ILE A 93 8.01 5.53 -7.40
C ILE A 93 9.40 6.12 -7.65
N PHE A 94 10.44 5.56 -7.00
CA PHE A 94 11.83 5.93 -7.21
C PHE A 94 12.30 5.71 -8.66
N LEU A 95 12.01 4.55 -9.27
CA LEU A 95 12.29 4.31 -10.68
C LEU A 95 11.55 5.32 -11.56
N GLY A 96 10.27 5.59 -11.26
CA GLY A 96 9.51 6.64 -11.93
C GLY A 96 10.21 8.00 -11.84
N ALA A 97 10.80 8.34 -10.70
CA ALA A 97 11.56 9.58 -10.51
C ALA A 97 12.82 9.64 -11.38
N ILE A 98 13.57 8.54 -11.51
CA ILE A 98 14.74 8.44 -12.42
C ILE A 98 14.35 8.76 -13.86
N PHE A 99 13.20 8.25 -14.31
CA PHE A 99 12.68 8.51 -15.66
C PHE A 99 11.89 9.81 -15.78
N ASN A 100 11.91 10.68 -14.77
CA ASN A 100 11.16 11.94 -14.71
C ASN A 100 9.63 11.78 -14.85
N ARG A 101 9.10 10.64 -14.39
CA ARG A 101 7.67 10.28 -14.38
C ARG A 101 7.20 9.74 -13.02
N PRO A 102 7.58 10.32 -11.86
CA PRO A 102 7.24 9.76 -10.54
C PRO A 102 5.73 9.74 -10.27
N PHE A 103 5.00 10.76 -10.73
CA PHE A 103 3.54 10.84 -10.57
C PHE A 103 2.82 9.71 -11.31
N LEU A 104 3.21 9.43 -12.55
CA LEU A 104 2.64 8.33 -13.33
C LEU A 104 2.90 6.98 -12.66
N ALA A 105 4.15 6.73 -12.23
CA ALA A 105 4.50 5.51 -11.52
C ALA A 105 3.66 5.32 -10.24
N MET A 106 3.49 6.39 -9.45
CA MET A 106 2.66 6.38 -8.26
C MET A 106 1.19 6.00 -8.57
N VAL A 107 0.59 6.61 -9.59
CA VAL A 107 -0.80 6.32 -9.99
C VAL A 107 -0.96 4.87 -10.45
N ILE A 108 -0.01 4.35 -11.24
CA ILE A 108 -0.02 2.95 -11.70
C ILE A 108 0.05 1.99 -10.51
N LEU A 109 0.98 2.21 -9.58
CA LEU A 109 1.11 1.39 -8.36
C LEU A 109 -0.15 1.47 -7.48
N GLY A 110 -0.77 2.65 -7.44
CA GLY A 110 -2.08 2.87 -6.81
C GLY A 110 -3.17 1.99 -7.43
N GLY A 111 -3.27 2.01 -8.76
CA GLY A 111 -4.20 1.15 -9.51
C GLY A 111 -3.96 -0.34 -9.28
N ILE A 112 -2.70 -0.79 -9.30
CA ILE A 112 -2.33 -2.18 -8.98
C ILE A 112 -2.79 -2.55 -7.56
N SER A 113 -2.70 -1.62 -6.61
CA SER A 113 -3.17 -1.85 -5.24
C SER A 113 -4.68 -2.07 -5.17
N HIS A 114 -5.47 -1.32 -5.96
CA HIS A 114 -6.92 -1.55 -6.09
C HIS A 114 -7.26 -2.88 -6.74
N ILE A 115 -6.56 -3.26 -7.81
CA ILE A 115 -6.72 -4.57 -8.45
C ILE A 115 -6.44 -5.71 -7.46
N TYR A 116 -5.36 -5.58 -6.67
CA TYR A 116 -5.05 -6.52 -5.61
C TYR A 116 -6.19 -6.62 -4.58
N ILE A 117 -6.70 -5.49 -4.07
CA ILE A 117 -7.80 -5.47 -3.08
C ILE A 117 -9.04 -6.18 -3.64
N LEU A 118 -9.45 -5.86 -4.88
CA LEU A 118 -10.58 -6.51 -5.54
C LEU A 118 -10.36 -8.02 -5.69
N SER A 119 -9.17 -8.44 -6.12
CA SER A 119 -8.83 -9.86 -6.26
C SER A 119 -8.96 -10.63 -4.94
N ARG A 120 -8.60 -9.98 -3.82
CA ARG A 120 -8.67 -10.56 -2.48
C ARG A 120 -10.09 -10.61 -1.93
N LEU A 121 -10.88 -9.57 -2.20
CA LEU A 121 -12.31 -9.54 -1.85
C LEU A 121 -13.05 -10.67 -2.57
N VAL A 122 -12.88 -10.81 -3.88
CA VAL A 122 -13.51 -11.87 -4.66
C VAL A 122 -13.06 -13.25 -4.18
N SER A 123 -11.76 -13.47 -4.01
CA SER A 123 -11.23 -14.76 -3.53
C SER A 123 -11.76 -15.12 -2.14
N THR A 124 -11.84 -14.15 -1.22
CA THR A 124 -12.35 -14.38 0.13
C THR A 124 -13.85 -14.66 0.11
N TYR A 125 -14.61 -13.96 -0.73
CA TYR A 125 -16.05 -14.18 -0.88
C TYR A 125 -16.36 -15.58 -1.43
N VAL A 126 -15.62 -16.04 -2.43
CA VAL A 126 -15.78 -17.38 -3.01
C VAL A 126 -15.44 -18.46 -1.98
N SER A 127 -14.27 -18.40 -1.35
CA SER A 127 -13.87 -19.39 -0.34
C SER A 127 -14.76 -19.36 0.91
N GLY A 128 -15.27 -18.18 1.31
CA GLY A 128 -16.19 -18.04 2.44
C GLY A 128 -17.52 -18.78 2.24
N ARG A 129 -17.97 -18.96 0.98
CA ARG A 129 -19.13 -19.81 0.67
C ARG A 129 -18.85 -21.30 0.84
N GLU A 130 -17.60 -21.74 0.65
CA GLU A 130 -17.21 -23.15 0.81
C GLU A 130 -17.17 -23.58 2.28
N PHE A 131 -17.00 -22.66 3.23
CA PHE A 131 -17.04 -22.94 4.67
C PHE A 131 -18.44 -22.99 5.29
N GLN A 132 -19.49 -22.62 4.54
CA GLN A 132 -20.88 -22.64 4.99
C GLN A 132 -21.71 -23.76 4.34
N GLY A 133 -21.11 -24.56 3.46
CA GLY A 133 -21.75 -25.70 2.77
C GLY A 133 -21.45 -27.05 3.39
#